data_AF-A0A962W9C0-F1
#
_entry.id   AF-A0A962W9C0-F1
#
_cell.length_a   1.000
_cell.length_b   1.000
_cell.length_c   1.000
_cell.angle_alpha   90.00
_cell.angle_beta   90.00
_cell.angle_gamma   90.00
#
_symmetry.space_group_name_H-M   'P 1'
#
loop_
_entity.id
_entity.type
_entity.pdbx_description
1 polymer ?
#
loop_
_entity_poly.entity_id
_entity_poly.type
_entity_poly.pdbx_seq_one_letter_code
_entity_poly.pdbx_strand_id
1 'polypeptide(L)' 'CPGFSADCLETLEEIGVENRDYFLQAGGERYEYIPCLNSDAEHITALAAVLEDNLHGWLEERRDPDATQARAKALGA' A
#
# COMPACT_ATOMS: atom_id res chain seq x y z
N CYS A 1 -0.86 -9.82 9.92
CA CYS A 1 -1.16 -9.77 8.48
C CYS A 1 -0.09 -8.96 7.75
N PRO A 2 0.63 -9.53 6.78
CA PRO A 2 1.22 -8.72 5.71
C PRO A 2 0.80 -9.23 4.33
N GLY A 3 -0.47 -9.65 4.17
CA GLY A 3 -0.98 -10.19 2.91
C GLY A 3 -1.29 -9.12 1.86
N PHE A 4 -1.50 -7.87 2.29
CA PHE A 4 -1.84 -6.74 1.43
C PHE A 4 -1.04 -5.50 1.83
N SER A 5 -0.66 -4.70 0.83
CA SER A 5 0.09 -3.45 1.01
C SER A 5 -0.81 -2.23 1.22
N ALA A 6 -2.13 -2.38 1.08
CA ALA A 6 -3.13 -1.34 1.30
C ALA A 6 -4.12 -1.78 2.39
N ASP A 7 -4.77 -0.80 3.01
CA ASP A 7 -5.78 -1.06 4.03
C ASP A 7 -7.01 -1.76 3.44
N CYS A 8 -7.54 -2.72 4.20
CA CYS A 8 -8.74 -3.48 3.91
C CYS A 8 -9.54 -3.73 5.20
N LEU A 9 -10.64 -4.48 5.12
CA LEU A 9 -11.49 -4.75 6.28
C LEU A 9 -10.70 -5.47 7.39
N GLU A 10 -9.90 -6.45 6.98
CA GLU A 10 -9.07 -7.25 7.88
C GLU A 10 -8.02 -6.39 8.60
N THR A 11 -7.41 -5.41 7.93
CA THR A 11 -6.35 -4.60 8.55
C THR A 11 -6.92 -3.54 9.50
N LEU A 12 -8.00 -2.88 9.10
CA LEU A 12 -8.61 -1.80 9.88
C LEU A 12 -9.45 -2.33 11.05
N GLU A 13 -10.37 -3.26 10.78
CA GLU A 13 -11.34 -3.71 11.77
C GLU A 13 -10.80 -4.91 12.55
N GLU A 14 -10.49 -6.02 11.87
CA GLU A 14 -10.13 -7.26 12.55
C GLU A 14 -8.79 -7.13 13.29
N ILE A 15 -7.76 -6.58 12.65
CA ILE A 15 -6.46 -6.37 13.29
C ILE A 15 -6.46 -5.12 14.17
N GLY A 16 -6.83 -3.96 13.62
CA GLY A 16 -6.69 -2.65 14.28
C GLY A 16 -7.63 -2.42 15.46
N VAL A 17 -8.79 -3.10 15.48
CA VAL A 17 -9.81 -2.96 16.52
C VAL A 17 -10.00 -4.28 17.28
N GLU A 18 -10.52 -5.32 16.65
CA GLU A 18 -10.95 -6.54 17.35
C GLU A 18 -9.80 -7.26 18.05
N ASN A 19 -8.71 -7.55 17.33
CA ASN A 19 -7.56 -8.24 17.89
C ASN A 19 -6.80 -7.42 18.92
N ARG A 20 -6.77 -6.10 18.77
CA ARG A 20 -6.23 -5.20 19.82
C ARG A 20 -7.03 -5.40 21.10
N ASP A 21 -8.35 -5.35 21.00
CA ASP A 21 -9.23 -5.45 22.17
C ASP A 21 -9.12 -6.83 22.83
N TYR A 22 -9.08 -7.91 22.04
CA TYR A 22 -8.81 -9.26 22.56
C TYR A 22 -7.46 -9.36 23.28
N PHE A 23 -6.41 -8.78 22.70
CA PHE A 23 -5.07 -8.79 23.30
C PHE A 23 -5.04 -8.08 24.65
N LEU A 24 -5.64 -6.89 24.75
CA LEU A 24 -5.69 -6.12 26.00
C LEU A 24 -6.56 -6.82 27.06
N GLN A 25 -7.70 -7.39 26.67
CA GLN A 25 -8.57 -8.17 27.57
C GLN A 25 -7.89 -9.43 28.11
N ALA A 26 -6.99 -10.04 27.34
CA ALA A 26 -6.18 -11.17 27.76
C ALA A 26 -4.99 -10.79 28.67
N GLY A 27 -4.84 -9.51 29.05
CA GLY A 27 -3.78 -9.02 29.92
C GLY A 27 -2.55 -8.50 29.17
N GLY A 28 -2.64 -8.30 27.85
CA GLY A 28 -1.60 -7.64 27.08
C GLY A 28 -1.45 -6.16 27.48
N GLU A 29 -0.22 -5.69 27.60
CA GLU A 29 0.05 -4.32 28.10
C GLU A 29 0.29 -3.30 26.98
N ARG A 30 0.82 -3.75 25.83
CA ARG A 30 1.19 -2.87 24.72
C ARG A 30 0.87 -3.51 23.38
N TYR A 31 0.01 -2.84 22.63
CA TYR A 31 -0.35 -3.21 21.27
C TYR A 31 0.11 -2.10 20.32
N GLU A 32 0.67 -2.49 19.17
CA GLU A 32 1.00 -1.56 18.10
C GLU A 32 0.51 -2.10 16.77
N TYR A 33 -0.14 -1.22 16.02
CA TYR A 33 -0.51 -1.46 14.64
C TYR A 33 0.54 -0.84 13.72
N ILE A 34 1.05 -1.62 12.78
CA ILE A 34 1.93 -1.12 11.72
C ILE A 34 1.03 -0.74 10.53
N PRO A 35 0.99 0.53 10.12
CA PRO A 35 0.16 0.96 9.00
C PRO A 35 0.52 0.27 7.69
N CYS A 36 -0.48 0.02 6.85
CA CYS A 36 -0.28 -0.38 5.47
C CYS A 36 0.46 0.72 4.68
N LEU A 37 1.20 0.31 3.66
CA LEU A 37 1.98 1.21 2.82
C LEU A 37 1.09 2.15 1.99
N ASN A 38 -0.11 1.69 1.60
CA ASN A 38 -1.10 2.49 0.88
C ASN A 38 -0.47 3.24 -0.30
N SER A 39 -0.75 4.55 -0.40
CA SER A 39 -0.23 5.45 -1.42
C SER A 39 1.08 6.15 -1.02
N ASP A 40 1.85 5.55 -0.10
CA ASP A 40 3.15 6.09 0.27
C ASP A 40 4.07 6.20 -0.96
N ALA A 41 4.78 7.33 -1.07
CA ALA A 41 5.59 7.64 -2.24
C ALA A 41 6.75 6.66 -2.44
N GLU A 42 7.34 6.15 -1.36
CA GLU A 42 8.43 5.17 -1.42
C GLU A 42 7.91 3.82 -1.91
N HIS A 43 6.73 3.41 -1.43
CA HIS A 43 6.07 2.17 -1.90
C HIS A 43 5.71 2.24 -3.39
N ILE A 44 5.14 3.35 -3.84
CA ILE A 44 4.83 3.57 -5.27
C ILE A 44 6.11 3.55 -6.11
N THR A 45 7.18 4.20 -5.63
CA THR A 45 8.49 4.19 -6.30
C THR A 45 9.04 2.78 -6.41
N ALA A 46 8.95 1.99 -5.34
CA ALA A 46 9.41 0.60 -5.33
C ALA A 46 8.64 -0.28 -6.34
N LEU A 47 7.30 -0.14 -6.40
CA LEU A 47 6.49 -0.84 -7.40
C LEU A 47 6.82 -0.40 -8.84
N ALA A 48 7.04 0.89 -9.06
CA ALA A 48 7.42 1.41 -10.37
C ALA A 48 8.76 0.83 -10.85
N ALA A 49 9.75 0.71 -9.96
CA ALA A 49 11.03 0.08 -10.29
C ALA A 49 10.86 -1.39 -10.72
N VAL A 50 10.04 -2.17 -9.99
CA VAL A 50 9.74 -3.56 -10.37
C VAL A 50 9.08 -3.62 -11.76
N LEU A 51 8.16 -2.72 -12.07
CA LEU A 51 7.52 -2.67 -13.39
C LEU A 51 8.52 -2.30 -14.49
N GLU A 52 9.38 -1.31 -14.25
CA GLU A 52 10.40 -0.88 -15.21
C GLU A 52 11.38 -2.02 -15.54
N ASP A 53 11.79 -2.79 -14.54
CA ASP A 53 12.69 -3.95 -14.70
C ASP A 53 12.03 -5.13 -15.45
N ASN A 54 10.71 -5.30 -15.33
CA ASN A 54 10.01 -6.48 -15.85
C ASN A 54 9.25 -6.24 -17.17
N LEU A 55 8.99 -4.99 -17.55
CA LEU A 55 8.25 -4.63 -18.77
C LEU A 55 9.15 -4.29 -19.96
N HIS A 56 10.45 -4.56 -19.88
CA HIS A 56 11.37 -4.36 -20.99
C HIS A 56 10.89 -5.07 -22.27
N GLY A 57 10.78 -4.32 -23.36
CA GLY A 57 10.34 -4.83 -24.67
C GLY A 57 8.82 -4.96 -24.84
N TRP A 58 8.02 -4.72 -23.79
CA TRP A 58 6.55 -4.70 -23.86
C TRP A 58 5.99 -3.30 -24.08
N LEU A 59 6.74 -2.27 -23.70
CA LEU A 59 6.40 -0.87 -23.93
C LEU A 59 7.29 -0.31 -25.04
N GLU A 60 6.65 0.20 -26.11
CA GLU A 60 7.34 0.84 -27.23
C GLU A 60 7.98 2.18 -26.82
N GLU A 61 7.38 2.84 -25.83
CA GLU A 61 7.80 4.14 -25.32
C GLU A 61 8.26 4.04 -23.86
N ARG A 62 9.27 4.84 -23.51
CA ARG A 62 9.73 4.98 -22.12
C ARG A 62 8.67 5.73 -21.32
N ARG A 63 8.41 5.27 -20.09
CA ARG A 63 7.52 5.94 -19.13
C ARG A 63 7.85 7.43 -18.98
N ASP A 64 6.81 8.27 -19.07
CA ASP A 64 6.83 9.68 -18.69
C ASP A 64 6.02 9.85 -17.38
N PRO A 65 6.70 10.06 -16.24
CA PRO A 65 6.04 10.23 -14.95
C PRO A 65 5.10 11.44 -14.89
N ASP A 66 5.47 12.55 -15.54
CA ASP A 66 4.70 13.80 -15.49
C ASP A 66 3.41 13.67 -16.29
N ALA A 67 3.49 13.10 -17.49
CA ALA A 67 2.32 12.80 -18.31
C ALA A 67 1.36 11.82 -17.59
N THR A 68 1.92 10.80 -16.93
CA THR A 68 1.14 9.81 -16.18
C THR A 68 0.42 10.46 -14.99
N GLN A 69 1.12 11.32 -14.24
CA GLN A 69 0.54 12.03 -13.10
C GLN A 69 -0.55 13.03 -13.54
N ALA A 70 -0.33 13.76 -14.62
CA ALA A 70 -1.32 14.68 -15.18
C ALA A 70 -2.60 13.94 -15.58
N ARG A 71 -2.46 12.76 -16.22
CA ARG A 71 -3.59 11.90 -16.57
C ARG A 71 -4.33 11.37 -15.34
N ALA A 72 -3.61 10.93 -14.31
CA ALA A 72 -4.21 10.45 -13.07
C ALA A 72 -5.07 11.53 -12.41
N LYS A 73 -4.54 12.76 -12.28
CA LYS A 73 -5.28 13.92 -11.75
C LYS A 73 -6.52 14.24 -12.59
N ALA A 74 -6.41 14.17 -13.92
CA ALA A 74 -7.56 14.40 -14.81
C ALA A 74 -8.68 13.35 -14.64
N LEU A 75 -8.36 12.16 -14.15
CA LEU A 75 -9.30 11.07 -13.87
C LEU A 75 -9.83 11.08 -12.42
N GLY A 76 -9.41 12.05 -11.59
CA GLY A 76 -9.86 12.19 -10.21
C GLY A 76 -9.05 11.40 -9.17
N ALA A 77 -7.83 10.99 -9.52
CA ALA A 77 -6.86 10.49 -8.54
C ALA A 77 -6.19 11.62 -7.75
#